data_AF-A0A660ZI27-F1
#
_entry.id   AF-A0A660ZI27-F1
#
_cell.length_a   1.000
_cell.length_b   1.000
_cell.length_c   1.000
_cell.angle_alpha   90.00
_cell.angle_beta   90.00
_cell.angle_gamma   90.00
#
_symmetry.space_group_name_H-M   'P 1'
#
loop_
_entity.id
_entity.type
_entity.pdbx_description
1 polymer ?
#
loop_
_entity_poly.entity_id
_entity_poly.type
_entity_poly.pdbx_seq_one_letter_code
_entity_poly.pdbx_strand_id
1 'polypeptide(L)' 'MKVGRFQVMATLQAARAYVLGLPLESAKSFGLNRAIFYAAAKKGFTGARKKPYPSEIRVKKPLP' A
#
# COMPACT_ATOMS: atom_id res chain seq x y z
N MET A 1 -11.72 -1.00 25.44
CA MET A 1 -11.05 -0.63 24.17
C MET A 1 -12.12 -0.32 23.13
N LYS A 2 -12.03 0.79 22.39
CA LYS A 2 -12.92 1.07 21.26
C LYS A 2 -12.22 0.69 19.96
N VAL A 3 -12.92 -0.02 19.08
CA VAL A 3 -12.42 -0.34 17.74
C VAL A 3 -12.50 0.91 16.87
N GLY A 4 -11.37 1.30 16.27
CA GLY A 4 -11.26 2.49 15.42
C GLY A 4 -11.31 2.18 13.93
N ARG A 5 -11.55 3.20 13.10
CA ARG A 5 -11.59 3.10 11.62
C ARG A 5 -10.37 2.42 10.99
N PHE A 6 -9.21 2.61 11.61
CA PHE A 6 -7.94 2.04 11.12
C PHE A 6 -7.91 0.52 11.30
N GLN A 7 -8.35 0.03 12.47
CA GLN A 7 -8.42 -1.40 12.77
C GLN A 7 -9.43 -2.09 11.85
N VAL A 8 -10.62 -1.49 11.69
CA VAL A 8 -11.65 -2.01 10.76
C VAL A 8 -11.11 -2.13 9.34
N MET A 9 -10.47 -1.06 8.84
CA MET A 9 -9.95 -1.04 7.47
C MET A 9 -8.81 -2.05 7.28
N ALA A 10 -7.88 -2.16 8.25
CA ALA A 10 -6.79 -3.13 8.18
C ALA A 10 -7.32 -4.57 8.12
N THR A 11 -8.27 -4.91 9.00
CA THR A 11 -8.88 -6.25 9.03
C THR A 11 -9.67 -6.55 7.76
N LEU A 12 -10.48 -5.60 7.27
CA LEU A 12 -11.26 -5.78 6.05
C LEU A 12 -10.37 -6.01 4.82
N GLN A 13 -9.30 -5.22 4.69
CA GLN A 13 -8.39 -5.36 3.56
C GLN A 13 -7.54 -6.62 3.64
N ALA A 14 -7.17 -7.06 4.85
CA ALA A 14 -6.52 -8.35 5.06
C ALA A 14 -7.45 -9.51 4.66
N ALA A 15 -8.71 -9.49 5.09
CA ALA A 15 -9.69 -10.51 4.72
C ALA A 15 -9.89 -10.55 3.20
N ARG A 16 -10.02 -9.38 2.55
CA ARG A 16 -10.13 -9.30 1.09
C ARG A 16 -8.91 -9.89 0.39
N ALA A 17 -7.70 -9.59 0.86
CA ALA A 17 -6.47 -10.12 0.25
C ALA A 17 -6.36 -11.64 0.42
N TYR A 18 -6.76 -12.17 1.57
CA TYR A 18 -6.81 -13.61 1.83
C TYR A 18 -7.80 -14.32 0.90
N VAL A 19 -9.01 -13.77 0.73
CA VAL A 19 -10.02 -14.31 -0.21
C VAL A 19 -9.51 -14.29 -1.66
N LEU A 20 -8.67 -13.32 -2.01
CA LEU A 20 -8.03 -13.24 -3.33
C LEU A 20 -6.80 -14.17 -3.48
N GLY A 21 -6.52 -15.03 -2.49
CA GLY A 21 -5.47 -16.05 -2.57
C GLY A 21 -4.13 -15.65 -1.94
N LEU A 22 -4.04 -14.51 -1.25
CA LEU A 22 -2.81 -14.14 -0.55
C LEU A 22 -2.66 -15.00 0.73
N PRO A 23 -1.48 -15.59 1.00
CA PRO A 23 -1.25 -16.36 2.23
C PRO A 23 -1.60 -15.54 3.48
N LEU A 24 -2.12 -16.18 4.53
CA LEU A 24 -2.67 -15.51 5.71
C LEU A 24 -1.72 -14.47 6.33
N GLU A 25 -0.43 -14.80 6.42
CA GLU A 25 0.59 -13.93 7.00
C GLU A 25 0.85 -12.69 6.15
N SER A 26 0.93 -12.87 4.82
CA SER A 26 1.03 -11.80 3.85
C SER A 26 -0.26 -10.96 3.78
N ALA A 27 -1.44 -11.56 3.99
CA ALA A 27 -2.72 -10.86 4.00
C ALA A 27 -2.85 -9.90 5.19
N LYS A 28 -2.41 -10.31 6.38
CA LYS A 28 -2.38 -9.44 7.57
C LYS A 28 -1.53 -8.19 7.34
N SER A 29 -0.31 -8.38 6.83
CA SER A 29 0.62 -7.28 6.53
C SER A 29 0.11 -6.40 5.38
N PHE A 30 -0.51 -6.99 4.35
CA PHE A 30 -1.13 -6.25 3.25
C PHE A 30 -2.24 -5.30 3.73
N GLY A 31 -3.18 -5.79 4.56
CA GLY A 31 -4.28 -4.98 5.07
C GLY A 31 -3.80 -3.80 5.92
N LEU A 32 -2.83 -4.05 6.81
CA LEU A 32 -2.22 -3.03 7.65
C LEU A 32 -1.50 -1.95 6.83
N ASN A 33 -0.65 -2.35 5.87
CA ASN A 33 0.08 -1.42 5.00
C ASN A 33 -0.87 -0.49 4.24
N ARG A 34 -2.00 -1.03 3.76
CA ARG A 34 -3.02 -0.25 3.06
C ARG A 34 -3.66 0.77 3.99
N ALA A 35 -4.00 0.39 5.22
CA ALA A 35 -4.55 1.31 6.21
C ALA A 35 -3.58 2.46 6.54
N ILE A 36 -2.28 2.17 6.70
CA ILE A 36 -1.23 3.19 6.93
C ILE A 36 -1.11 4.12 5.73
N PHE A 37 -1.05 3.56 4.52
CA PHE A 37 -0.93 4.33 3.28
C PHE A 37 -2.08 5.33 3.12
N TYR A 38 -3.33 4.90 3.33
CA TYR A 38 -4.48 5.80 3.23
C TYR A 38 -4.50 6.87 4.33
N ALA A 39 -4.07 6.53 5.55
CA ALA A 39 -3.95 7.52 6.62
C ALA A 39 -2.92 8.60 6.26
N ALA A 40 -1.77 8.20 5.71
CA ALA A 40 -0.75 9.11 5.23
C ALA A 40 -1.22 9.94 4.02
N ALA A 41 -1.86 9.29 3.03
CA ALA A 41 -2.40 9.96 1.85
C ALA A 41 -3.44 11.03 2.21
N LYS A 42 -4.33 10.73 3.17
CA LYS A 42 -5.35 11.67 3.64
C LYS A 42 -4.75 12.86 4.40
N LYS A 43 -3.67 12.65 5.15
CA LYS A 43 -2.93 13.73 5.82
C LYS A 43 -2.15 14.60 4.82
N GLY A 44 -2.05 14.16 3.56
CA GLY A 44 -1.06 14.62 2.62
C GLY A 44 0.28 13.98 2.94
N PHE A 45 0.98 13.46 1.93
CA PHE A 45 2.37 13.04 2.08
C PHE A 45 3.25 14.29 2.27
N THR A 46 3.16 14.93 3.42
CA THR A 46 3.93 16.12 3.79
C THR A 46 5.41 15.74 3.76
N GLY A 47 6.12 16.12 2.69
CA GLY A 47 7.54 15.81 2.48
C GLY A 47 7.85 14.87 1.32
N ALA A 48 6.86 14.22 0.69
CA ALA A 48 7.07 13.58 -0.60
C ALA A 48 7.19 14.66 -1.67
N ARG A 49 8.37 15.28 -1.80
CA ARG A 49 8.72 16.05 -3.00
C ARG A 49 8.38 15.14 -4.18
N LYS A 50 7.45 15.56 -5.05
CA LYS A 50 7.27 14.91 -6.35
C LYS A 50 8.65 14.95 -7.02
N LYS A 51 9.42 13.88 -6.93
CA LYS A 51 10.54 13.71 -7.86
C LYS A 51 9.86 13.67 -9.23
N PRO A 52 10.23 14.53 -10.18
CA PRO A 52 9.71 14.40 -11.53
C PRO A 52 9.98 12.95 -11.95
N TYR A 53 8.97 12.30 -12.54
CA TYR A 53 9.21 11.01 -13.17
C TYR A 53 10.41 11.18 -14.10
N PRO A 54 11.41 10.29 -14.06
CA PRO A 54 12.56 10.41 -14.95
C PRO A 54 12.01 10.41 -16.38
N SER A 55 12.20 11.52 -17.10
CA SER A 55 11.81 11.66 -18.51
C SER A 55 12.56 10.67 -19.40
N GLU A 56 13.67 10.12 -18.91
CA GLU A 56 14.45 9.09 -19.56
C GLU A 56 14.40 7.79 -18.75
N ILE A 57 13.49 6.89 -19.11
CA ILE A 57 13.68 5.46 -18.80
C ILE A 57 14.75 4.98 -19.77
N ARG A 58 16.04 5.12 -19.40
CA ARG A 58 17.13 4.48 -20.15
C ARG A 58 16.99 2.97 -19.99
N VAL A 59 16.33 2.34 -20.95
CA VAL A 59 16.39 0.88 -21.13
C VAL A 59 17.84 0.55 -21.44
N LYS A 60 18.60 0.11 -20.44
CA LYS A 60 19.94 -0.39 -20.67
C LYS A 60 19.81 -1.76 -21.36
N LYS A 61 20.07 -1.72 -22.66
CA LYS A 61 20.20 -2.82 -23.63
C LYS A 61 18.89 -3.20 -24.32
N PRO A 62 18.83 -3.22 -25.67
CA PRO A 62 17.68 -3.75 -26.39
C PRO A 62 17.51 -5.24 -26.03
N LEU A 63 16.25 -5.67 -25.91
CA LEU A 63 15.89 -7.08 -25.80
C LEU A 63 16.37 -7.81 -27.07
N PRO A 64 16.86 -9.07 -26.93
CA PRO A 64 17.38 -9.85 -28.06
C PRO A 64 16.33 -10.09 -29.14
#